data_AF-A0AAJ3AYA0-F1
#
_entry.id   AF-A0AAJ3AYA0-F1
#
_cell.length_a   1.000
_cell.length_b   1.000
_cell.length_c   1.000
_cell.angle_alpha   90.00
_cell.angle_beta   90.00
_cell.angle_gamma   90.00
#
_symmetry.space_group_name_H-M   'P 1'
#
loop_
_entity.id
_entity.type
_entity.pdbx_description
1 polymer ?
#
loop_
_entity_poly.entity_id
_entity_poly.type
_entity_poly.pdbx_seq_one_letter_code
_entity_poly.pdbx_strand_id
1 'polypeptide(L)'
;MSSKVNVTEIFLGHIATLSDPEGKRSIGDYITFFLVPGLVAGLGLLAGYNLNKDVSSMLVNFGAIFTALLLSVLVLVYDQESKLEANKQTDTLYSPKKELLGQLYYNICFSILSSIVLVALCFVHSVVFKLVHEFGAGDAVIHFSYAKYLITPLVIFVTANLLLTIVMIVKRMHAMLTI
;
A
#
# COMPACT_ATOMS: atom_id res chain seq x y z
N MET A 1 -9.42 -10.04 -19.46
CA MET A 1 -10.05 -9.20 -18.42
C MET A 1 -10.19 -7.79 -18.95
N SER A 2 -11.28 -7.07 -18.63
CA SER A 2 -11.55 -5.72 -19.15
C SER A 2 -10.33 -4.82 -18.97
N SER A 3 -9.69 -4.41 -20.07
CA SER A 3 -8.43 -3.64 -20.07
C SER A 3 -8.54 -2.32 -19.32
N LYS A 4 -9.76 -1.84 -19.07
CA LYS A 4 -10.06 -0.55 -18.45
C LYS A 4 -9.81 -0.50 -16.93
N VAL A 5 -9.82 -1.65 -16.23
CA VAL A 5 -9.65 -1.71 -14.75
C VAL A 5 -8.45 -2.58 -14.36
N ASN A 6 -7.60 -2.96 -15.32
CA ASN A 6 -6.48 -3.83 -15.03
C ASN A 6 -5.36 -3.06 -14.32
N VAL A 7 -5.29 -3.19 -12.99
CA VAL A 7 -4.25 -2.59 -12.15
C VAL A 7 -3.04 -3.53 -11.94
N THR A 8 -3.01 -4.67 -12.61
CA THR A 8 -1.94 -5.68 -12.45
C THR A 8 -0.57 -5.11 -12.81
N GLU A 9 -0.50 -4.22 -13.80
CA GLU A 9 0.75 -3.56 -14.18
C GLU A 9 1.30 -2.67 -13.05
N ILE A 10 0.43 -1.98 -12.30
CA ILE A 10 0.84 -1.15 -11.17
C ILE A 10 1.37 -2.03 -10.04
N PHE A 11 0.69 -3.14 -9.75
CA PHE A 11 1.11 -4.09 -8.73
C PHE A 11 2.44 -4.78 -9.08
N LEU A 12 2.56 -5.30 -10.30
CA LEU A 12 3.79 -5.93 -10.79
C LEU A 12 4.92 -4.93 -10.90
N GLY A 13 4.63 -3.69 -11.33
CA GLY A 13 5.58 -2.59 -11.38
C GLY A 13 6.12 -2.24 -10.01
N HIS A 14 5.26 -2.08 -9.00
CA HIS A 14 5.70 -1.85 -7.61
C HIS A 14 6.60 -2.98 -7.10
N ILE A 15 6.21 -4.24 -7.31
CA ILE A 15 7.02 -5.39 -6.95
C ILE A 15 8.36 -5.39 -7.70
N ALA A 16 8.37 -5.04 -8.98
CA ALA A 16 9.60 -4.94 -9.76
C ALA A 16 10.57 -3.91 -9.18
N THR A 17 10.03 -2.83 -8.58
CA THR A 17 10.88 -1.83 -7.91
C THR A 17 11.53 -2.32 -6.61
N LEU A 18 11.14 -3.47 -6.05
CA LEU A 18 11.78 -4.07 -4.87
C LEU A 18 13.10 -4.81 -5.22
N SER A 19 13.64 -4.57 -6.41
CA SER A 19 14.90 -5.16 -6.87
C SER A 19 16.02 -4.12 -6.78
N ASP A 20 17.22 -4.57 -6.42
CA ASP A 20 18.42 -3.74 -6.28
C ASP A 20 18.88 -3.21 -7.67
N PRO A 21 19.51 -2.03 -7.80
CA PRO A 21 20.17 -1.51 -9.01
C PRO A 21 21.04 -2.50 -9.81
N GLU A 22 21.56 -3.57 -9.19
CA GLU A 22 22.32 -4.63 -9.89
C GLU A 22 21.42 -5.73 -10.52
N GLY A 23 20.10 -5.59 -10.47
CA GLY A 23 19.14 -6.56 -11.01
C GLY A 23 18.96 -7.82 -10.15
N LYS A 24 19.60 -7.88 -8.97
CA LYS A 24 19.37 -8.94 -7.99
C LYS A 24 18.12 -8.60 -7.17
N ARG A 25 17.14 -9.49 -7.20
CA ARG A 25 15.94 -9.38 -6.34
C ARG A 25 16.40 -9.49 -4.88
N SER A 26 16.29 -8.40 -4.12
CA SER A 26 16.62 -8.40 -2.70
C SER A 26 15.55 -9.19 -1.96
N ILE A 27 15.87 -10.43 -1.58
CA ILE A 27 14.97 -11.29 -0.80
C ILE A 27 14.59 -10.59 0.52
N GLY A 28 15.47 -9.73 1.06
CA GLY A 28 15.20 -8.92 2.25
C GLY A 28 14.08 -7.90 2.07
N ASP A 29 13.92 -7.33 0.87
CA ASP A 29 12.86 -6.35 0.60
C ASP A 29 11.49 -7.05 0.50
N TYR A 30 11.43 -8.22 -0.13
CA TYR A 30 10.21 -9.05 -0.13
C TYR A 30 9.82 -9.49 1.28
N ILE A 31 10.79 -9.89 2.10
CA ILE A 31 10.55 -10.22 3.51
C ILE A 31 9.97 -8.99 4.23
N THR A 32 10.56 -7.81 4.04
CA THR A 32 10.09 -6.60 4.72
C THR A 32 8.67 -6.21 4.31
N PHE A 33 8.34 -6.27 3.02
CA PHE A 33 7.04 -5.82 2.53
C PHE A 33 5.91 -6.85 2.66
N PHE A 34 6.22 -8.13 2.83
CA PHE A 34 5.21 -9.19 2.99
C PHE A 34 5.22 -9.84 4.38
N LEU A 35 6.40 -10.19 4.91
CA LEU A 35 6.51 -10.84 6.22
C LEU A 35 6.16 -9.87 7.35
N VAL A 36 6.66 -8.62 7.33
CA VAL A 36 6.39 -7.67 8.43
C VAL A 36 4.89 -7.33 8.52
N PRO A 37 4.19 -6.94 7.44
CA PRO A 37 2.75 -6.73 7.51
C PRO A 37 1.98 -8.00 7.89
N GLY A 38 2.42 -9.17 7.41
CA GLY A 38 1.85 -10.47 7.75
C GLY A 38 1.96 -10.80 9.24
N LEU A 39 3.14 -10.56 9.84
CA LEU A 39 3.38 -10.75 11.27
C LEU A 39 2.54 -9.80 12.10
N VAL A 40 2.48 -8.51 11.73
CA VAL A 40 1.66 -7.52 12.46
C VAL A 40 0.17 -7.89 12.40
N ALA A 41 -0.33 -8.31 11.24
CA ALA A 41 -1.70 -8.79 11.09
C ALA A 41 -1.97 -10.07 11.89
N GLY A 42 -1.04 -11.03 11.86
CA GLY A 42 -1.12 -12.28 12.61
C GLY A 42 -1.11 -12.05 14.13
N LEU A 43 -0.23 -11.18 14.62
CA LEU A 43 -0.19 -10.78 16.03
C LEU A 43 -1.48 -10.10 16.46
N GLY A 44 -2.05 -9.22 15.62
CA GLY A 44 -3.36 -8.61 15.87
C GLY A 44 -4.47 -9.65 16.03
N LEU A 45 -4.49 -10.67 15.17
CA LEU A 45 -5.46 -11.77 15.24
C LEU A 45 -5.26 -12.63 16.49
N LEU A 46 -4.02 -13.00 16.83
CA LEU A 46 -3.68 -13.78 18.03
C LEU A 46 -4.01 -13.03 19.32
N ALA A 47 -3.84 -11.70 19.34
CA ALA A 47 -4.25 -10.84 20.44
C ALA A 47 -5.78 -10.64 20.51
N GLY A 48 -6.54 -11.20 19.57
CA GLY A 48 -7.99 -11.09 19.52
C GLY A 48 -8.49 -9.70 19.13
N TYR A 49 -7.63 -8.86 18.54
CA TYR A 49 -7.96 -7.50 18.12
C TYR A 49 -9.12 -7.50 17.12
N ASN A 50 -10.01 -6.53 17.26
CA ASN A 50 -11.11 -6.31 16.35
C ASN A 50 -11.16 -4.83 15.98
N LEU A 51 -11.26 -4.54 14.69
CA LEU A 51 -11.27 -3.17 14.20
C LEU A 51 -12.52 -2.46 14.74
N ASN A 52 -12.33 -1.40 15.53
CA ASN A 52 -13.43 -0.60 16.05
C ASN A 52 -13.78 0.57 15.10
N LYS A 53 -14.87 1.27 15.40
CA LYS A 53 -15.36 2.38 14.57
C LYS A 53 -14.40 3.57 14.55
N ASP A 54 -13.76 3.89 15.67
CA ASP A 54 -12.84 5.04 15.78
C ASP A 54 -11.59 4.82 14.93
N VAL A 55 -10.98 3.63 15.02
CA VAL A 55 -9.81 3.26 14.22
C VAL A 55 -10.19 3.15 12.74
N SER A 56 -11.34 2.57 12.41
CA SER A 56 -11.83 2.54 11.02
C SER A 56 -12.02 3.95 10.45
N SER A 57 -12.63 4.87 11.22
CA SER A 57 -12.79 6.26 10.81
C SER A 57 -11.44 6.96 10.64
N MET A 58 -10.49 6.72 11.55
CA MET A 58 -9.14 7.26 11.45
C MET A 58 -8.41 6.75 10.19
N LEU A 59 -8.52 5.46 9.89
CA LEU A 59 -7.92 4.85 8.68
C LEU A 59 -8.56 5.36 7.39
N VAL A 60 -9.88 5.56 7.37
CA VAL A 60 -10.58 6.16 6.21
C VAL A 60 -10.11 7.60 5.98
N ASN A 61 -10.04 8.41 7.04
CA ASN A 61 -9.54 9.78 6.96
C ASN A 61 -8.08 9.83 6.51
N PHE A 62 -7.24 8.97 7.09
CA PHE A 62 -5.85 8.81 6.70
C PHE A 62 -5.73 8.43 5.22
N GLY A 63 -6.43 7.39 4.76
CA GLY A 63 -6.40 6.93 3.38
C GLY A 63 -6.86 8.00 2.38
N ALA A 64 -7.92 8.76 2.71
CA ALA A 64 -8.43 9.84 1.87
C ALA A 64 -7.43 10.99 1.73
N ILE A 65 -6.92 11.51 2.86
CA ILE A 65 -5.92 12.60 2.86
C ILE A 65 -4.66 12.14 2.14
N PHE A 66 -4.21 10.93 2.43
CA PHE A 66 -2.98 10.39 1.86
C PHE A 66 -3.09 10.19 0.35
N THR A 67 -4.23 9.72 -0.15
CA THR A 67 -4.51 9.63 -1.59
C THR A 67 -4.42 11.00 -2.26
N ALA A 68 -5.01 12.04 -1.66
CA ALA A 68 -4.94 13.40 -2.20
C ALA A 68 -3.50 13.94 -2.27
N LEU A 69 -2.72 13.75 -1.20
CA LEU A 69 -1.31 14.15 -1.14
C LEU A 69 -0.47 13.40 -2.18
N LEU A 70 -0.67 12.09 -2.31
CA LEU A 70 0.06 11.28 -3.31
C LEU A 70 -0.28 11.67 -4.74
N LEU A 71 -1.53 12.02 -5.04
CA LEU A 71 -1.89 12.55 -6.35
C LEU A 71 -1.16 13.85 -6.66
N SER A 72 -1.03 14.76 -5.69
CA SER A 72 -0.22 15.97 -5.83
C SER A 72 1.26 15.66 -6.07
N VAL A 73 1.83 14.71 -5.31
CA VAL A 73 3.22 14.28 -5.50
C VAL A 73 3.42 13.60 -6.86
N LEU A 74 2.47 12.80 -7.33
CA LEU A 74 2.54 12.15 -8.65
C LEU A 74 2.66 13.17 -9.79
N VAL A 75 1.89 14.26 -9.70
CA VAL A 75 1.97 15.37 -10.67
C VAL A 75 3.35 16.03 -10.62
N LEU A 76 3.93 16.21 -9.43
CA LEU A 76 5.29 16.72 -9.29
C LEU A 76 6.33 15.77 -9.91
N VAL A 77 6.21 14.47 -9.70
CA VAL A 77 7.10 13.47 -10.31
C VAL A 77 7.02 13.54 -11.84
N TYR A 78 5.82 13.70 -12.40
CA TYR A 78 5.62 13.87 -13.83
C TYR A 78 6.26 15.17 -14.37
N ASP A 79 6.12 16.27 -13.65
CA ASP A 79 6.80 17.54 -13.99
C ASP A 79 8.33 17.41 -13.95
N GLN A 80 8.87 16.72 -12.93
CA GLN A 80 10.31 16.43 -12.85
C GLN A 80 10.78 15.54 -14.00
N GLU A 81 10.00 14.53 -14.38
CA GLU A 81 10.30 13.67 -15.51
C GLU A 81 10.35 14.45 -16.83
N SER A 82 9.36 15.33 -17.06
CA SER A 82 9.33 16.22 -18.24
C SER A 82 10.56 17.12 -18.32
N LYS A 83 10.97 17.72 -17.19
CA LYS A 83 12.18 18.55 -17.09
C LYS A 83 13.47 17.76 -17.31
N LEU A 84 13.51 16.52 -16.84
CA LEU A 84 14.66 15.63 -17.04
C LEU A 84 14.80 15.23 -18.52
N GLU A 85 13.69 14.93 -19.21
CA GLU A 85 13.69 14.64 -20.64
C GLU A 85 14.19 15.82 -21.49
N ALA A 86 13.85 17.06 -21.11
CA ALA A 86 14.34 18.25 -21.79
C ALA A 86 15.88 18.42 -21.70
N ASN A 87 16.51 17.89 -20.64
CA ASN A 87 17.95 17.97 -20.39
C ASN A 87 18.70 16.66 -20.69
N LYS A 88 18.11 15.76 -21.47
CA LYS A 88 18.64 14.41 -21.73
C LYS A 88 20.06 14.37 -22.28
N GLN A 89 20.44 15.36 -23.09
CA GLN A 89 21.76 15.39 -23.73
C GLN A 89 22.86 16.02 -22.86
N THR A 90 22.48 16.73 -21.81
CA THR A 90 23.41 17.51 -20.97
C THR A 90 23.59 16.92 -19.57
N ASP A 91 22.64 16.12 -19.07
CA ASP A 91 22.73 15.52 -17.74
C ASP A 91 23.44 14.16 -17.77
N THR A 92 24.67 14.10 -17.25
CA THR A 92 25.45 12.87 -17.08
C THR A 92 24.78 11.84 -16.16
N LEU A 93 23.85 12.28 -15.31
CA LEU A 93 23.07 11.47 -14.37
C LEU A 93 21.63 11.22 -14.86
N TYR A 94 21.36 11.43 -16.16
CA TYR A 94 20.02 11.21 -16.73
C TYR A 94 19.49 9.80 -16.47
N SER A 95 20.30 8.77 -16.73
CA SER A 95 19.89 7.36 -16.57
C SER A 95 19.45 7.00 -15.14
N PRO A 96 20.27 7.25 -14.09
CA PRO A 96 19.86 6.94 -12.71
C PRO A 96 18.68 7.80 -12.22
N LYS A 97 18.60 9.08 -12.61
CA LYS A 97 17.45 9.93 -12.26
C LYS A 97 16.15 9.44 -12.92
N LYS A 98 16.21 9.02 -14.19
CA LYS A 98 15.06 8.50 -14.93
C LYS A 98 14.55 7.20 -14.31
N GLU A 99 15.45 6.31 -13.93
CA GLU A 99 15.10 5.07 -13.24
C GLU A 99 14.43 5.35 -11.88
N LEU A 100 15.00 6.24 -11.07
CA LEU A 100 14.43 6.62 -9.77
C LEU A 100 13.04 7.27 -9.91
N LEU A 101 12.83 8.13 -10.91
CA LEU A 101 11.53 8.72 -11.19
C LEU A 101 10.49 7.66 -11.60
N GLY A 102 10.88 6.69 -12.45
CA GLY A 102 10.00 5.57 -12.80
C GLY A 102 9.66 4.69 -11.59
N GLN A 103 10.65 4.42 -10.73
CA GLN A 103 10.44 3.69 -9.48
C GLN A 103 9.51 4.44 -8.51
N LEU A 104 9.66 5.77 -8.39
CA LEU A 104 8.77 6.62 -7.61
C LEU A 104 7.35 6.60 -8.16
N TYR A 105 7.21 6.70 -9.49
CA TYR A 105 5.92 6.65 -10.17
C TYR A 105 5.13 5.39 -9.79
N TYR A 106 5.72 4.20 -9.97
CA TYR A 106 5.05 2.93 -9.64
C TYR A 106 4.71 2.82 -8.15
N ASN A 107 5.60 3.25 -7.25
CA ASN A 107 5.35 3.24 -5.81
C ASN A 107 4.20 4.16 -5.38
N ILE A 108 4.15 5.37 -5.95
CA ILE A 108 3.09 6.34 -5.66
C ILE A 108 1.76 5.80 -6.19
N CYS A 109 1.72 5.30 -7.42
CA CYS A 109 0.52 4.68 -8.00
C CYS A 109 0.03 3.49 -7.16
N PHE A 110 0.93 2.62 -6.72
CA PHE A 110 0.58 1.50 -5.84
C PHE A 110 0.05 1.99 -4.48
N SER A 111 0.66 3.02 -3.89
CA SER A 111 0.22 3.57 -2.61
C SER A 111 -1.16 4.23 -2.70
N ILE A 112 -1.47 4.90 -3.82
CA ILE A 112 -2.81 5.42 -4.13
C ILE A 112 -3.82 4.26 -4.17
N LEU A 113 -3.53 3.21 -4.94
CA LEU A 113 -4.39 2.03 -5.02
C LEU A 113 -4.58 1.36 -3.65
N SER A 114 -3.50 1.18 -2.90
CA SER A 114 -3.53 0.60 -1.55
C SER A 114 -4.37 1.43 -0.59
N SER A 115 -4.36 2.76 -0.73
CA SER A 115 -5.16 3.67 0.09
C SER A 115 -6.65 3.58 -0.26
N ILE A 116 -7.00 3.47 -1.54
CA ILE A 116 -8.37 3.22 -2.00
C ILE A 116 -8.87 1.85 -1.52
N VAL A 117 -8.04 0.81 -1.63
CA VAL A 117 -8.34 -0.53 -1.11
C VAL A 117 -8.55 -0.49 0.41
N LEU A 118 -7.70 0.22 1.16
CA LEU A 118 -7.86 0.38 2.60
C LEU A 118 -9.21 1.00 2.98
N VAL A 119 -9.61 2.08 2.30
CA VAL A 119 -10.91 2.73 2.53
C VAL A 119 -12.06 1.78 2.19
N ALA A 120 -11.98 1.07 1.07
CA ALA A 120 -12.98 0.08 0.68
C ALA A 120 -13.11 -1.05 1.70
N LEU A 121 -11.99 -1.55 2.24
CA LEU A 121 -11.99 -2.58 3.28
C LEU A 121 -12.57 -2.08 4.60
N CYS A 122 -12.27 -0.85 5.01
CA CYS A 122 -12.87 -0.23 6.19
C CYS A 122 -14.39 -0.06 6.03
N PHE A 123 -14.84 0.31 4.83
CA PHE A 123 -16.26 0.38 4.49
C PHE A 123 -16.92 -1.00 4.55
N VAL A 124 -16.33 -2.01 3.90
CA VAL A 124 -16.81 -3.40 3.94
C VAL A 124 -16.85 -3.91 5.39
N HIS A 125 -15.83 -3.62 6.19
CA HIS A 125 -15.82 -3.95 7.62
C HIS A 125 -17.03 -3.34 8.34
N SER A 126 -17.32 -2.05 8.12
CA SER A 126 -18.44 -1.36 8.75
C SER A 126 -19.82 -1.93 8.38
N VAL A 127 -19.97 -2.41 7.13
CA VAL A 127 -21.20 -3.05 6.64
C VAL A 127 -21.32 -4.49 7.17
N VAL A 128 -20.26 -5.30 7.03
CA VAL A 128 -20.25 -6.72 7.42
C VAL A 128 -20.26 -6.90 8.92
N PHE A 129 -19.70 -5.97 9.70
CA PHE A 129 -19.79 -6.00 11.17
C PHE A 129 -21.23 -6.03 11.67
N LYS A 130 -22.19 -5.51 10.90
CA LYS A 130 -23.63 -5.56 11.24
C LYS A 130 -24.30 -6.89 10.87
N LEU A 131 -23.65 -7.72 10.05
CA LEU A 131 -24.14 -9.03 9.59
C LEU A 131 -23.59 -10.16 10.46
N VAL A 132 -23.75 -10.06 11.78
CA VAL A 132 -23.39 -11.16 12.69
C VAL A 132 -24.38 -12.30 12.50
N HIS A 133 -23.91 -13.44 11.97
CA HIS A 133 -24.66 -14.68 12.03
C HIS A 133 -24.42 -15.34 13.38
N GLU A 134 -25.45 -15.38 14.22
CA GLU A 134 -25.44 -16.19 15.43
C GLU A 134 -25.71 -17.64 15.03
N PHE A 135 -24.67 -18.46 14.99
CA PHE A 135 -24.81 -19.91 14.85
C PHE A 135 -24.88 -20.52 16.26
N GLY A 136 -26.09 -20.79 16.73
CA GLY A 136 -26.33 -21.52 17.97
C GLY A 136 -26.32 -23.03 17.74
N ALA A 137 -25.40 -23.75 18.39
CA ALA A 137 -25.42 -25.21 18.49
C ALA A 137 -25.37 -25.59 19.99
N GLY A 138 -26.54 -25.67 20.62
CA GLY A 138 -26.67 -25.95 22.06
C GLY A 138 -26.36 -24.74 22.96
N ASP A 139 -25.78 -24.99 24.14
CA ASP A 139 -25.45 -23.98 25.17
C ASP A 139 -24.16 -23.16 24.86
N ALA A 140 -23.48 -23.49 23.75
CA ALA A 140 -22.28 -22.80 23.30
C ALA A 140 -22.62 -21.88 22.12
N VAL A 141 -22.73 -20.58 22.38
CA VAL A 141 -22.87 -19.56 21.34
C VAL A 141 -21.48 -19.27 20.77
N ILE A 142 -21.16 -19.85 19.61
CA ILE A 142 -19.89 -19.56 18.92
C ILE A 142 -20.11 -18.35 18.00
N HIS A 143 -19.66 -17.18 18.44
CA HIS A 143 -19.72 -15.95 17.63
C HIS A 143 -18.62 -15.96 16.54
N PHE A 144 -18.90 -16.55 15.38
CA PHE A 144 -18.01 -16.48 14.22
C PHE A 144 -18.21 -15.17 13.45
N SER A 145 -17.45 -14.14 13.82
CA SER A 145 -17.44 -12.88 13.07
C SER A 145 -16.43 -12.96 11.92
N TYR A 146 -16.92 -13.16 10.69
CA TYR A 146 -16.10 -13.14 9.49
C TYR A 146 -15.31 -11.82 9.34
N ALA A 147 -15.89 -10.71 9.79
CA ALA A 147 -15.24 -9.40 9.83
C ALA A 147 -13.99 -9.40 10.73
N LYS A 148 -14.03 -10.10 11.87
CA LYS A 148 -12.90 -10.20 12.80
C LYS A 148 -11.76 -11.05 12.24
N TYR A 149 -12.07 -12.22 11.67
CA TYR A 149 -11.04 -13.18 11.27
C TYR A 149 -10.48 -12.96 9.86
N LEU A 150 -11.21 -12.27 8.98
CA LEU A 150 -10.76 -12.04 7.60
C LEU A 150 -10.51 -10.57 7.29
N ILE A 151 -11.46 -9.68 7.60
CA ILE A 151 -11.38 -8.28 7.20
C ILE A 151 -10.40 -7.49 8.07
N THR A 152 -10.46 -7.64 9.40
CA THR A 152 -9.56 -6.95 10.34
C THR A 152 -8.07 -7.22 10.05
N PRO A 153 -7.58 -8.47 9.95
CA PRO A 153 -6.17 -8.72 9.65
C PRO A 153 -5.77 -8.20 8.27
N LEU A 154 -6.68 -8.22 7.29
CA LEU A 154 -6.42 -7.70 5.95
C LEU A 154 -6.30 -6.16 5.96
N VAL A 155 -7.14 -5.45 6.72
CA VAL A 155 -7.00 -4.01 6.98
C VAL A 155 -5.63 -3.72 7.61
N ILE A 156 -5.25 -4.44 8.66
CA ILE A 156 -3.96 -4.27 9.33
C ILE A 156 -2.78 -4.51 8.36
N PHE A 157 -2.86 -5.57 7.56
CA PHE A 157 -1.86 -5.90 6.55
C PHE A 157 -1.69 -4.77 5.55
N VAL A 158 -2.79 -4.28 4.96
CA VAL A 158 -2.76 -3.19 3.99
C VAL A 158 -2.25 -1.90 4.61
N THR A 159 -2.65 -1.57 5.85
CA THR A 159 -2.14 -0.39 6.56
C THR A 159 -0.63 -0.49 6.78
N ALA A 160 -0.13 -1.62 7.28
CA ALA A 160 1.30 -1.80 7.53
C ALA A 160 2.12 -1.75 6.23
N ASN A 161 1.65 -2.40 5.17
CA ASN A 161 2.29 -2.36 3.86
C ASN A 161 2.30 -0.94 3.26
N LEU A 162 1.19 -0.21 3.40
CA LEU A 162 1.12 1.19 2.99
C LEU A 162 2.16 2.03 3.74
N LEU A 163 2.23 1.97 5.07
CA LEU A 163 3.21 2.72 5.86
C LEU A 163 4.66 2.44 5.44
N LEU A 164 5.02 1.18 5.19
CA LEU A 164 6.35 0.82 4.69
C LEU A 164 6.61 1.43 3.31
N THR A 165 5.61 1.43 2.42
CA THR A 165 5.73 2.02 1.09
C THR A 165 5.92 3.54 1.16
N ILE A 166 5.27 4.22 2.12
CA ILE A 166 5.46 5.66 2.35
C ILE A 166 6.91 5.95 2.71
N VAL A 167 7.47 5.20 3.66
CA VAL A 167 8.87 5.36 4.06
C VAL A 167 9.81 5.14 2.87
N MET A 168 9.52 4.15 2.02
CA MET A 168 10.27 3.92 0.77
C MET A 168 10.18 5.09 -0.21
N ILE A 169 8.99 5.67 -0.42
CA ILE A 169 8.81 6.85 -1.28
C ILE A 169 9.64 8.01 -0.76
N VAL A 170 9.58 8.30 0.55
CA VAL A 170 10.37 9.38 1.17
C VAL A 170 11.87 9.15 0.98
N LYS A 171 12.37 7.93 1.21
CA LYS A 171 13.78 7.57 0.99
C LYS A 171 14.20 7.80 -0.47
N ARG A 172 13.37 7.41 -1.44
CA ARG A 172 13.64 7.59 -2.87
C ARG A 172 13.60 9.05 -3.31
N MET A 173 12.67 9.85 -2.79
CA MET A 173 12.64 11.29 -3.04
C MET A 173 13.89 11.99 -2.49
N HIS A 174 14.35 11.61 -1.29
CA HIS A 174 15.59 12.15 -0.73
C HIS A 174 16.80 11.76 -1.58
N ALA A 175 16.88 10.51 -2.05
CA ALA A 175 17.94 10.06 -2.96
C ALA A 175 17.96 10.90 -4.25
N MET A 176 16.79 11.23 -4.82
CA MET A 176 16.69 12.06 -6.02
C MET A 176 17.26 13.49 -5.83
N LEU A 177 17.14 14.07 -4.63
CA LEU A 177 17.69 15.40 -4.33
C LEU A 177 19.18 15.40 -3.96
N THR A 178 19.74 14.22 -3.64
CA THR A 178 21.13 14.08 -3.17
C THR A 178 22.07 13.47 -4.21
N ILE A 179 21.54 13.03 -5.36
CA ILE A 179 22.26 12.58 -6.55
C ILE A 179 22.49 13.77 -7.49
#